data_AF-A0A8B3CD66-F1
#
_entry.id   AF-A0A8B3CD66-F1
#
_cell.length_a   1.000
_cell.length_b   1.000
_cell.length_c   1.000
_cell.angle_alpha   90.00
_cell.angle_beta   90.00
_cell.angle_gamma   90.00
#
_symmetry.space_group_name_H-M   'P 1'
#
loop_
_entity.id
_entity.type
_entity.pdbx_description
1 polymer ?
#
loop_
_entity_poly.entity_id
_entity_poly.type
_entity_poly.pdbx_seq_one_letter_code
_entity_poly.pdbx_strand_id
1 'polypeptide(L)'
;MRGLRRPPGIRRRTALYIRPVIIVQLLNSISIMAKKENAGTEAYRPDPNRETILMADKANGRLDVISEFRRDPNDNNRISVVTVTPETKNRASYYTLMFGSDAAKAISDLRYQDFVTHRDNPETPAVEREFFLCPVERVPEVVNAYYALRNDPKDEISAAILAECRTGSNQLDRLRYNLYDIPWGELASIGIDRNQLSAQDIQRLREGGETPALFDVVYKVGQDTQISADKCSLQMYRDLDDRPRLDVKGPLPHPEYKDEKYKMHISADDEARIAYGRALPRAIMVDNHGKQEWCYAGFRTDTNRMITVPVRAVAKPEFIYGNRISQTQQNELALGRGIRLEHCKLRDKDNEFSSVFQFDVTRMDFVPINPSYAKPYIPPRIAEQLTEQQIEALKRYEEIDARNVKSSTGRSLSIMGIDRSTNAPYYSRINRSQEQNKEQEQAKAQEQTAERQQAVFEEKTRSQGMSV
;
A
#
# COMPACT_ATOMS: atom_id res chain seq x y z
N MET A 1 65.04 13.92 -46.64
CA MET A 1 65.52 13.70 -45.25
C MET A 1 64.36 13.91 -44.29
N ARG A 2 64.48 13.30 -43.11
CA ARG A 2 63.43 12.97 -42.13
C ARG A 2 62.60 14.15 -41.62
N GLY A 3 61.28 13.90 -41.55
CA GLY A 3 60.30 14.77 -40.90
C GLY A 3 60.40 14.75 -39.38
N LEU A 4 60.14 15.93 -38.81
CA LEU A 4 60.18 16.24 -37.38
C LEU A 4 58.96 15.67 -36.64
N ARG A 5 59.25 15.04 -35.49
CA ARG A 5 58.33 14.43 -34.54
C ARG A 5 57.48 15.49 -33.80
N ARG A 6 56.19 15.20 -33.60
CA ARG A 6 55.33 15.78 -32.55
C ARG A 6 54.83 14.65 -31.63
N PRO A 7 54.58 14.92 -30.33
CA PRO A 7 54.34 13.89 -29.31
C PRO A 7 52.93 13.27 -29.38
N PRO A 8 52.71 12.05 -28.85
CA PRO A 8 51.41 11.40 -28.89
C PRO A 8 50.44 12.01 -27.86
N GLY A 9 49.32 12.52 -28.37
CA GLY A 9 48.18 12.95 -27.58
C GLY A 9 47.38 11.78 -27.02
N ILE A 10 46.96 11.94 -25.78
CA ILE A 10 46.07 11.06 -25.01
C ILE A 10 44.75 10.88 -25.78
N ARG A 11 44.49 9.68 -26.28
CA ARG A 11 43.17 9.30 -26.81
C ARG A 11 42.19 9.11 -25.66
N ARG A 12 41.23 10.02 -25.51
CA ARG A 12 39.99 9.79 -24.76
C ARG A 12 39.27 8.60 -25.38
N ARG A 13 39.10 7.50 -24.64
CA ARG A 13 38.16 6.42 -24.99
C ARG A 13 36.75 6.93 -24.72
N THR A 14 36.02 7.22 -25.79
CA THR A 14 34.56 7.40 -25.75
C THR A 14 33.94 6.03 -25.46
N ALA A 15 33.46 5.82 -24.24
CA ALA A 15 32.65 4.65 -23.90
C ALA A 15 31.29 4.81 -24.58
N LEU A 16 31.00 3.96 -25.57
CA LEU A 16 29.65 3.80 -26.10
C LEU A 16 28.78 3.17 -25.01
N TYR A 17 27.95 3.98 -24.35
CA TYR A 17 26.84 3.50 -23.53
C TYR A 17 25.74 2.99 -24.46
N ILE A 18 25.76 1.69 -24.74
CA ILE A 18 24.67 1.01 -25.46
C ILE A 18 23.59 0.66 -24.44
N ARG A 19 22.37 1.19 -24.63
CA ARG A 19 21.23 1.00 -23.72
C ARG A 19 20.86 -0.51 -23.61
N PRO A 20 20.68 -1.06 -22.39
CA PRO A 20 20.34 -2.48 -22.18
C PRO A 20 18.92 -2.88 -22.64
N VAL A 21 18.09 -1.92 -23.07
CA VAL A 21 16.70 -2.15 -23.51
C VAL A 21 16.59 -2.99 -24.80
N ILE A 22 17.62 -2.98 -25.66
CA ILE A 22 17.55 -3.63 -26.99
C ILE A 22 17.85 -5.14 -26.93
N ILE A 23 18.59 -5.61 -25.92
CA ILE A 23 18.98 -7.03 -25.82
C ILE A 23 17.81 -7.90 -25.30
N VAL A 24 16.93 -7.36 -24.46
CA VAL A 24 15.77 -8.08 -23.90
C VAL A 24 14.69 -8.34 -24.97
N GLN A 25 14.52 -7.44 -25.94
CA GLN A 25 13.55 -7.64 -27.03
C GLN A 25 13.93 -8.77 -27.99
N LEU A 26 15.22 -8.98 -28.26
CA LEU A 26 15.69 -10.01 -29.20
C LEU A 26 15.61 -11.44 -28.64
N LEU A 27 15.77 -11.62 -27.31
CA LEU A 27 15.66 -12.94 -26.68
C LEU A 27 14.21 -13.43 -26.57
N ASN A 28 13.25 -12.51 -26.41
CA ASN A 28 11.82 -12.85 -26.35
C ASN A 28 11.29 -13.38 -27.70
N SER A 29 11.80 -12.90 -28.83
CA SER A 29 11.37 -13.35 -30.16
C SER A 29 11.80 -14.80 -30.46
N ILE A 30 12.93 -15.25 -29.91
CA ILE A 30 13.47 -16.61 -30.15
C ILE A 30 12.72 -17.66 -29.32
N SER A 31 12.31 -17.31 -28.09
CA SER A 31 11.56 -18.21 -27.20
C SER A 31 10.12 -18.46 -27.68
N ILE A 32 9.52 -17.50 -28.39
CA ILE A 32 8.15 -17.64 -28.94
C ILE A 32 8.10 -18.59 -30.14
N MET A 33 9.17 -18.71 -30.94
CA MET A 33 9.21 -19.65 -32.07
C MET A 33 9.40 -21.11 -31.63
N ALA A 34 10.09 -21.37 -30.52
CA ALA A 34 10.31 -22.72 -30.01
C ALA A 34 9.07 -23.37 -29.37
N LYS A 35 8.06 -22.58 -28.96
CA LYS A 35 6.82 -23.10 -28.36
C LYS A 35 5.76 -23.58 -29.36
N LYS A 36 5.96 -23.38 -30.66
CA LYS A 36 4.92 -23.64 -31.67
C LYS A 36 4.93 -25.06 -32.25
N GLU A 37 5.90 -25.91 -31.90
CA GLU A 37 6.06 -27.24 -32.51
C GLU A 37 5.66 -28.46 -31.66
N ASN A 38 5.23 -28.29 -30.39
CA ASN A 38 4.83 -29.44 -29.55
C ASN A 38 3.44 -29.27 -28.93
N ALA A 39 2.41 -29.11 -29.78
CA ALA A 39 1.01 -29.20 -29.36
C ALA A 39 0.49 -30.63 -29.55
N GLY A 40 0.93 -31.54 -28.67
CA GLY A 40 0.44 -32.93 -28.62
C GLY A 40 0.16 -33.34 -27.17
N THR A 41 -1.13 -33.35 -26.80
CA THR A 41 -1.67 -33.96 -25.57
C THR A 41 -0.93 -33.67 -24.26
N GLU A 42 -0.94 -32.42 -23.81
CA GLU A 42 -0.72 -32.12 -22.38
C GLU A 42 -2.03 -32.33 -21.62
N ALA A 43 -2.04 -33.27 -20.67
CA ALA A 43 -3.08 -33.34 -19.65
C ALA A 43 -3.24 -31.97 -18.99
N TYR A 44 -4.48 -31.47 -18.86
CA TYR A 44 -4.78 -30.19 -18.22
C TYR A 44 -4.08 -30.09 -16.86
N ARG A 45 -2.97 -29.34 -16.81
CA ARG A 45 -2.34 -28.90 -15.57
C ARG A 45 -2.86 -27.48 -15.33
N PRO A 46 -3.81 -27.27 -14.39
CA PRO A 46 -4.22 -25.93 -14.05
C PRO A 46 -3.00 -25.13 -13.61
N ASP A 47 -2.91 -23.87 -14.05
CA ASP A 47 -1.87 -22.95 -13.58
C ASP A 47 -1.92 -22.90 -12.05
N PRO A 48 -0.80 -23.15 -11.33
CA PRO A 48 -0.78 -23.14 -9.87
C PRO A 48 -1.16 -21.79 -9.26
N ASN A 49 -1.15 -20.71 -10.07
CA ASN A 49 -1.57 -19.37 -9.69
C ASN A 49 -2.98 -19.01 -10.17
N ARG A 50 -3.72 -19.95 -10.78
CA ARG A 50 -5.15 -19.81 -11.05
C ARG A 50 -5.88 -19.73 -9.71
N GLU A 51 -6.60 -18.64 -9.49
CA GLU A 51 -7.36 -18.43 -8.26
C GLU A 51 -8.87 -18.60 -8.49
N THR A 52 -9.55 -19.03 -7.43
CA THR A 52 -11.01 -19.19 -7.37
C THR A 52 -11.57 -18.56 -6.09
N ILE A 53 -12.88 -18.36 -6.04
CA ILE A 53 -13.59 -17.81 -4.90
C ILE A 53 -14.49 -18.89 -4.29
N LEU A 54 -14.34 -19.12 -2.99
CA LEU A 54 -15.26 -19.91 -2.20
C LEU A 54 -16.27 -18.99 -1.50
N MET A 55 -17.47 -19.50 -1.30
CA MET A 55 -18.55 -18.80 -0.60
C MET A 55 -19.06 -19.68 0.53
N ALA A 56 -19.00 -19.16 1.74
CA ALA A 56 -19.63 -19.75 2.91
C ALA A 56 -20.97 -19.07 3.18
N ASP A 57 -22.02 -19.86 3.31
CA ASP A 57 -23.31 -19.43 3.85
C ASP A 57 -23.28 -19.69 5.37
N LYS A 58 -23.31 -18.64 6.19
CA LYS A 58 -23.21 -18.82 7.65
C LYS A 58 -24.43 -19.48 8.27
N ALA A 59 -25.60 -19.42 7.63
CA ALA A 59 -26.84 -19.93 8.21
C ALA A 59 -26.84 -21.46 8.30
N ASN A 60 -26.36 -22.13 7.25
CA ASN A 60 -26.18 -23.59 7.20
C ASN A 60 -24.70 -24.01 7.39
N GLY A 61 -23.78 -23.04 7.28
CA GLY A 61 -22.33 -23.22 7.31
C GLY A 61 -21.79 -24.09 6.17
N ARG A 62 -22.50 -24.15 5.05
CA ARG A 62 -22.00 -24.83 3.85
C ARG A 62 -20.94 -23.93 3.19
N LEU A 63 -19.84 -24.54 2.77
CA LEU A 63 -18.79 -23.89 2.00
C LEU A 63 -18.75 -24.54 0.61
N ASP A 64 -19.05 -23.74 -0.41
CA ASP A 64 -18.98 -24.18 -1.81
C ASP A 64 -17.99 -23.31 -2.61
N VAL A 65 -17.58 -23.79 -3.78
CA VAL A 65 -16.80 -23.00 -4.74
C VAL A 65 -17.77 -22.33 -5.71
N ILE A 66 -17.57 -21.04 -5.96
CA ILE A 66 -18.31 -20.32 -7.00
C ILE A 66 -17.86 -20.88 -8.35
N SER A 67 -18.82 -21.24 -9.21
CA SER A 67 -18.55 -21.60 -10.60
C SER A 67 -18.87 -20.44 -11.55
N GLU A 68 -19.94 -19.69 -11.27
CA GLU A 68 -20.42 -18.63 -12.14
C GLU A 68 -21.15 -17.54 -11.34
N PHE A 69 -20.88 -16.27 -11.68
CA PHE A 69 -21.73 -15.14 -11.32
C PHE A 69 -22.71 -14.88 -12.47
N ARG A 70 -23.98 -15.25 -12.29
CA ARG A 70 -25.01 -15.19 -13.34
C ARG A 70 -25.93 -14.00 -13.12
N ARG A 71 -25.95 -13.07 -14.08
CA ARG A 71 -26.95 -11.99 -14.12
C ARG A 71 -28.26 -12.48 -14.73
N ASP A 72 -29.38 -11.99 -14.20
CA ASP A 72 -30.70 -12.29 -14.77
C ASP A 72 -30.82 -11.61 -16.15
N PRO A 73 -31.17 -12.34 -17.22
CA PRO A 73 -31.32 -11.76 -18.56
C PRO A 73 -32.39 -10.66 -18.64
N ASN A 74 -33.38 -10.68 -17.77
CA ASN A 74 -34.52 -9.77 -17.78
C ASN A 74 -34.39 -8.63 -16.75
N ASP A 75 -33.45 -8.77 -15.79
CA ASP A 75 -33.14 -7.73 -14.80
C ASP A 75 -31.63 -7.71 -14.53
N ASN A 76 -30.93 -6.81 -15.22
CA ASN A 76 -29.48 -6.66 -15.09
C ASN A 76 -29.01 -6.29 -13.67
N ASN A 77 -29.91 -5.87 -12.78
CA ASN A 77 -29.60 -5.58 -11.38
C ASN A 77 -29.67 -6.82 -10.49
N ARG A 78 -30.24 -7.93 -10.98
CA ARG A 78 -30.37 -9.16 -10.21
C ARG A 78 -29.24 -10.12 -10.54
N ILE A 79 -28.57 -10.59 -9.51
CA ILE A 79 -27.45 -11.52 -9.64
C ILE A 79 -27.72 -12.79 -8.84
N SER A 80 -27.33 -13.92 -9.42
CA SER A 80 -27.34 -15.23 -8.78
C SER A 80 -25.94 -15.83 -8.83
N VAL A 81 -25.60 -16.60 -7.81
CA VAL A 81 -24.32 -17.31 -7.73
C VAL A 81 -24.58 -18.79 -7.95
N VAL A 82 -23.92 -19.36 -8.94
CA VAL A 82 -23.90 -20.80 -9.15
C VAL A 82 -22.69 -21.34 -8.40
N THR A 83 -22.91 -22.39 -7.61
CA THR A 83 -21.84 -23.03 -6.83
C THR A 83 -21.74 -24.52 -7.14
N VAL A 84 -20.56 -25.08 -6.87
CA VAL A 84 -20.26 -26.52 -6.94
C VAL A 84 -19.58 -26.97 -5.66
N THR A 85 -19.69 -28.26 -5.33
CA THR A 85 -18.99 -28.80 -4.14
C THR A 85 -17.48 -28.67 -4.32
N PRO A 86 -16.72 -28.38 -3.24
CA PRO A 86 -15.29 -28.09 -3.29
C PRO A 86 -14.42 -29.36 -3.44
N GLU A 87 -14.78 -30.24 -4.37
CA GLU A 87 -14.12 -31.51 -4.63
C GLU A 87 -13.18 -31.43 -5.83
N THR A 88 -12.06 -32.16 -5.78
CA THR A 88 -11.07 -32.22 -6.87
C THR A 88 -11.68 -32.51 -8.25
N LYS A 89 -12.73 -33.35 -8.32
CA LYS A 89 -13.43 -33.67 -9.57
C LYS A 89 -14.12 -32.47 -10.23
N ASN A 90 -14.47 -31.45 -9.44
CA ASN A 90 -15.17 -30.24 -9.90
C ASN A 90 -14.24 -29.08 -10.26
N ARG A 91 -12.91 -29.26 -10.15
CA ARG A 91 -11.91 -28.19 -10.39
C ARG A 91 -12.03 -27.48 -11.75
N ALA A 92 -12.47 -28.20 -12.78
CA ALA A 92 -12.71 -27.62 -14.09
C ALA A 92 -13.82 -26.56 -14.08
N SER A 93 -14.82 -26.73 -13.20
CA SER A 93 -15.99 -25.85 -13.05
C SER A 93 -15.77 -24.68 -12.08
N TYR A 94 -14.62 -24.61 -11.41
CA TYR A 94 -14.33 -23.51 -10.49
C TYR A 94 -14.24 -22.20 -11.25
N TYR A 95 -14.79 -21.13 -10.67
CA TYR A 95 -14.66 -19.78 -11.22
C TYR A 95 -13.18 -19.42 -11.35
N THR A 96 -12.80 -18.85 -12.49
CA THR A 96 -11.47 -18.30 -12.68
C THR A 96 -11.54 -16.81 -12.44
N LEU A 97 -10.81 -16.31 -11.43
CA LEU A 97 -10.69 -14.88 -11.23
C LEU A 97 -9.90 -14.27 -12.39
N MET A 98 -10.60 -13.62 -13.32
CA MET A 98 -10.00 -12.90 -14.45
C MET A 98 -9.80 -11.42 -14.14
N PHE A 99 -10.76 -10.78 -13.48
CA PHE A 99 -10.69 -9.38 -13.06
C PHE A 99 -11.30 -9.23 -11.66
N GLY A 100 -10.54 -8.62 -10.74
CA GLY A 100 -10.99 -8.37 -9.38
C GLY A 100 -12.25 -7.51 -9.31
N SER A 101 -12.35 -6.48 -10.15
CA SER A 101 -13.49 -5.56 -10.25
C SER A 101 -14.80 -6.27 -10.57
N ASP A 102 -14.79 -7.26 -11.46
CA ASP A 102 -16.01 -7.95 -11.90
C ASP A 102 -16.57 -8.82 -10.77
N ALA A 103 -15.70 -9.58 -10.10
CA ALA A 103 -16.06 -10.36 -8.92
C ALA A 103 -16.48 -9.46 -7.76
N ALA A 104 -15.79 -8.32 -7.56
CA ALA A 104 -16.13 -7.34 -6.54
C ALA A 104 -17.53 -6.78 -6.75
N LYS A 105 -17.85 -6.37 -7.98
CA LYS A 105 -19.17 -5.87 -8.35
C LYS A 105 -20.24 -6.94 -8.15
N ALA A 106 -19.99 -8.17 -8.59
CA ALA A 106 -20.91 -9.28 -8.41
C ALA A 106 -21.22 -9.55 -6.92
N ILE A 107 -20.21 -9.57 -6.07
CA ILE A 107 -20.36 -9.74 -4.61
C ILE A 107 -21.08 -8.54 -3.97
N SER A 108 -20.82 -7.32 -4.44
CA SER A 108 -21.52 -6.12 -3.97
C SER A 108 -23.02 -6.14 -4.34
N ASP A 109 -23.33 -6.43 -5.61
CA ASP A 109 -24.70 -6.54 -6.13
C ASP A 109 -25.46 -7.64 -5.34
N LEU A 110 -24.82 -8.78 -5.05
CA LEU A 110 -25.40 -9.86 -4.25
C LEU A 110 -25.72 -9.43 -2.81
N ARG A 111 -24.77 -8.77 -2.12
CA ARG A 111 -24.98 -8.27 -0.75
C ARG A 111 -26.08 -7.23 -0.68
N TYR A 112 -26.15 -6.34 -1.68
CA TYR A 112 -27.22 -5.36 -1.77
C TYR A 112 -28.58 -6.03 -1.93
N GLN A 113 -28.67 -7.05 -2.79
CA GLN A 113 -29.89 -7.84 -2.97
C GLN A 113 -30.32 -8.54 -1.68
N ASP A 114 -29.39 -9.15 -0.93
CA ASP A 114 -29.68 -9.75 0.38
C ASP A 114 -30.23 -8.73 1.38
N PHE A 115 -29.61 -7.54 1.43
CA PHE A 115 -30.06 -6.45 2.30
C PHE A 115 -31.46 -5.97 1.93
N VAL A 116 -31.74 -5.72 0.65
CA VAL A 116 -33.06 -5.26 0.19
C VAL A 116 -34.12 -6.32 0.49
N THR A 117 -33.82 -7.60 0.24
CA THR A 117 -34.74 -8.72 0.51
C THR A 117 -35.12 -8.79 1.99
N HIS A 118 -34.13 -8.69 2.89
CA HIS A 118 -34.37 -8.72 4.32
C HIS A 118 -35.08 -7.45 4.83
N ARG A 119 -34.75 -6.27 4.28
CA ARG A 119 -35.42 -5.01 4.61
C ARG A 119 -36.90 -5.04 4.23
N ASP A 120 -37.21 -5.52 3.02
CA ASP A 120 -38.57 -5.53 2.48
C ASP A 120 -39.39 -6.71 3.05
N ASN A 121 -38.75 -7.79 3.51
CA ASN A 121 -39.38 -8.88 4.23
C ASN A 121 -38.56 -9.32 5.46
N PRO A 122 -38.75 -8.67 6.62
CA PRO A 122 -37.97 -8.93 7.84
C PRO A 122 -38.08 -10.35 8.40
N GLU A 123 -39.11 -11.13 8.00
CA GLU A 123 -39.27 -12.52 8.40
C GLU A 123 -38.30 -13.46 7.68
N THR A 124 -37.72 -13.03 6.56
CA THR A 124 -36.66 -13.79 5.88
C THR A 124 -35.36 -13.70 6.70
N PRO A 125 -34.69 -14.83 6.99
CA PRO A 125 -33.40 -14.80 7.68
C PRO A 125 -32.39 -13.95 6.90
N ALA A 126 -31.69 -13.05 7.60
CA ALA A 126 -30.61 -12.28 7.01
C ALA A 126 -29.52 -13.24 6.50
N VAL A 127 -29.23 -13.17 5.20
CA VAL A 127 -28.24 -14.03 4.58
C VAL A 127 -26.85 -13.45 4.84
N GLU A 128 -26.08 -14.10 5.69
CA GLU A 128 -24.68 -13.74 5.91
C GLU A 128 -23.74 -14.63 5.10
N ARG A 129 -23.03 -14.02 4.16
CA ARG A 129 -22.04 -14.69 3.31
C ARG A 129 -20.63 -14.23 3.63
N GLU A 130 -19.72 -15.19 3.73
CA GLU A 130 -18.28 -14.97 3.72
C GLU A 130 -17.66 -15.48 2.42
N PHE A 131 -16.61 -14.81 1.97
CA PHE A 131 -15.92 -15.16 0.73
C PHE A 131 -14.45 -15.40 1.00
N PHE A 132 -13.85 -16.36 0.29
CA PHE A 132 -12.43 -16.69 0.39
C PHE A 132 -11.83 -16.78 -1.01
N LEU A 133 -10.73 -16.06 -1.26
CA LEU A 133 -9.95 -16.12 -2.49
C LEU A 133 -8.70 -16.96 -2.24
N CYS A 134 -8.50 -18.00 -3.05
CA CYS A 134 -7.27 -18.79 -2.96
C CYS A 134 -6.90 -19.43 -4.31
N PRO A 135 -5.63 -19.85 -4.49
CA PRO A 135 -5.24 -20.73 -5.58
C PRO A 135 -6.10 -22.00 -5.61
N VAL A 136 -6.47 -22.48 -6.80
CA VAL A 136 -7.30 -23.69 -6.99
C VAL A 136 -6.72 -24.90 -6.26
N GLU A 137 -5.40 -25.03 -6.20
CA GLU A 137 -4.72 -26.12 -5.51
C GLU A 137 -4.83 -26.05 -3.97
N ARG A 138 -5.05 -24.85 -3.40
CA ARG A 138 -5.26 -24.64 -1.95
C ARG A 138 -6.71 -24.81 -1.51
N VAL A 139 -7.66 -25.07 -2.43
CA VAL A 139 -9.08 -25.26 -2.07
C VAL A 139 -9.28 -26.33 -0.97
N PRO A 140 -8.65 -27.53 -1.02
CA PRO A 140 -8.82 -28.52 0.04
C PRO A 140 -8.31 -28.04 1.41
N GLU A 141 -7.23 -27.27 1.45
CA GLU A 141 -6.67 -26.68 2.67
C GLU A 141 -7.66 -25.69 3.31
N VAL A 142 -8.21 -24.78 2.51
CA VAL A 142 -9.20 -23.78 2.96
C VAL A 142 -10.48 -24.45 3.46
N VAL A 143 -10.94 -25.49 2.78
CA VAL A 143 -12.14 -26.25 3.17
C VAL A 143 -11.94 -26.95 4.51
N ASN A 144 -10.80 -27.63 4.68
CA ASN A 144 -10.45 -28.30 5.93
C ASN A 144 -10.35 -27.29 7.08
N ALA A 145 -9.68 -26.16 6.88
CA ALA A 145 -9.58 -25.09 7.87
C ALA A 145 -10.96 -24.52 8.26
N TYR A 146 -11.85 -24.32 7.28
CA TYR A 146 -13.21 -23.84 7.53
C TYR A 146 -14.01 -24.79 8.42
N TYR A 147 -14.03 -26.08 8.10
CA TYR A 147 -14.77 -27.06 8.90
C TYR A 147 -14.10 -27.36 10.24
N ALA A 148 -12.76 -27.31 10.33
CA ALA A 148 -12.04 -27.41 11.58
C ALA A 148 -12.44 -26.29 12.55
N LEU A 149 -12.46 -25.03 12.10
CA LEU A 149 -12.87 -23.89 12.93
C LEU A 149 -14.33 -23.94 13.39
N ARG A 150 -15.21 -24.55 12.59
CA ARG A 150 -16.60 -24.75 13.00
C ARG A 150 -16.73 -25.77 14.15
N ASN A 151 -15.84 -26.75 14.19
CA ASN A 151 -15.81 -27.77 15.23
C ASN A 151 -15.03 -27.28 16.47
N ASP A 152 -13.92 -26.58 16.26
CA ASP A 152 -13.10 -25.95 17.30
C ASP A 152 -12.80 -24.48 16.96
N PRO A 153 -13.58 -23.52 17.51
CA PRO A 153 -13.37 -22.10 17.28
C PRO A 153 -12.03 -21.54 17.78
N LYS A 154 -11.26 -22.30 18.56
CA LYS A 154 -9.95 -21.89 19.09
C LYS A 154 -8.77 -22.38 18.26
N ASP A 155 -9.01 -23.06 17.13
CA ASP A 155 -7.96 -23.51 16.23
C ASP A 155 -7.28 -22.30 15.55
N GLU A 156 -6.15 -21.88 16.11
CA GLU A 156 -5.36 -20.75 15.63
C GLU A 156 -4.77 -20.98 14.23
N ILE A 157 -4.44 -22.23 13.87
CA ILE A 157 -3.86 -22.55 12.56
C ILE A 157 -4.93 -22.38 11.48
N SER A 158 -6.10 -22.98 11.69
CA SER A 158 -7.22 -22.84 10.77
C SER A 158 -7.70 -21.39 10.69
N ALA A 159 -7.69 -20.65 11.80
CA ALA A 159 -7.97 -19.21 11.80
C ALA A 159 -6.98 -18.40 10.96
N ALA A 160 -5.69 -18.70 11.03
CA ALA A 160 -4.68 -18.05 10.23
C ALA A 160 -4.86 -18.32 8.72
N ILE A 161 -5.11 -19.58 8.34
CA ILE A 161 -5.36 -19.98 6.93
C ILE A 161 -6.57 -19.23 6.35
N LEU A 162 -7.68 -19.22 7.08
CA LEU A 162 -8.89 -18.51 6.63
C LEU A 162 -8.70 -17.01 6.61
N ALA A 163 -7.97 -16.43 7.58
CA ALA A 163 -7.69 -15.00 7.61
C ALA A 163 -6.86 -14.55 6.40
N GLU A 164 -5.91 -15.37 5.94
CA GLU A 164 -5.12 -15.12 4.73
C GLU A 164 -5.99 -15.12 3.46
N CYS A 165 -6.94 -16.05 3.37
CA CYS A 165 -7.77 -16.23 2.17
C CYS A 165 -9.04 -15.36 2.19
N ARG A 166 -9.46 -14.84 3.33
CA ARG A 166 -10.72 -14.09 3.47
C ARG A 166 -10.69 -12.86 2.56
N THR A 167 -11.74 -12.73 1.74
CA THR A 167 -11.88 -11.65 0.76
C THR A 167 -13.25 -10.98 0.84
N GLY A 168 -13.39 -9.85 0.16
CA GLY A 168 -14.66 -9.15 -0.02
C GLY A 168 -14.61 -8.22 -1.21
N SER A 169 -15.74 -7.58 -1.53
CA SER A 169 -15.84 -6.65 -2.67
C SER A 169 -14.74 -5.58 -2.63
N ASN A 170 -14.53 -4.94 -1.48
CA ASN A 170 -13.52 -3.89 -1.33
C ASN A 170 -12.08 -4.35 -1.55
N GLN A 171 -11.74 -5.60 -1.23
CA GLN A 171 -10.40 -6.16 -1.46
C GLN A 171 -10.23 -6.54 -2.93
N LEU A 172 -11.25 -7.19 -3.51
CA LEU A 172 -11.26 -7.60 -4.91
C LEU A 172 -11.21 -6.40 -5.87
N ASP A 173 -11.92 -5.33 -5.56
CA ASP A 173 -11.98 -4.12 -6.40
C ASP A 173 -10.62 -3.40 -6.51
N ARG A 174 -9.72 -3.66 -5.57
CA ARG A 174 -8.34 -3.12 -5.57
C ARG A 174 -7.39 -3.92 -6.45
N LEU A 175 -7.73 -5.17 -6.78
CA LEU A 175 -6.86 -6.06 -7.55
C LEU A 175 -6.89 -5.68 -9.03
N ARG A 176 -5.72 -5.38 -9.59
CA ARG A 176 -5.51 -5.00 -11.00
C ARG A 176 -4.79 -6.08 -11.80
N TYR A 177 -4.09 -6.93 -11.07
CA TYR A 177 -3.37 -8.09 -11.56
C TYR A 177 -3.72 -9.28 -10.67
N ASN A 178 -3.92 -10.43 -11.31
CA ASN A 178 -4.10 -11.69 -10.62
C ASN A 178 -2.76 -12.30 -10.24
N LEU A 179 -2.78 -13.34 -9.41
CA LEU A 179 -1.54 -14.03 -9.03
C LEU A 179 -0.82 -14.65 -10.23
N TYR A 180 -1.55 -15.09 -11.26
CA TYR A 180 -0.98 -15.63 -12.49
C TYR A 180 -0.41 -14.56 -13.44
N ASP A 181 -0.80 -13.28 -13.28
CA ASP A 181 -0.26 -12.18 -14.09
C ASP A 181 1.18 -11.81 -13.67
N ILE A 182 1.57 -12.15 -12.43
CA ILE A 182 2.92 -11.87 -11.93
C ILE A 182 3.92 -12.71 -12.73
N PRO A 183 4.94 -12.10 -13.37
CA PRO A 183 5.88 -12.84 -14.21
C PRO A 183 6.95 -13.54 -13.36
N TRP A 184 6.55 -14.61 -12.67
CA TRP A 184 7.40 -15.39 -11.76
C TRP A 184 8.71 -15.87 -12.40
N GLY A 185 8.67 -16.23 -13.68
CA GLY A 185 9.87 -16.61 -14.43
C GLY A 185 10.84 -15.44 -14.66
N GLU A 186 10.32 -14.23 -14.91
CA GLU A 186 11.15 -13.03 -15.05
C GLU A 186 11.81 -12.66 -13.71
N LEU A 187 11.05 -12.71 -12.61
CA LEU A 187 11.56 -12.53 -11.24
C LEU A 187 12.71 -13.49 -10.92
N ALA A 188 12.51 -14.78 -11.18
CA ALA A 188 13.54 -15.79 -10.95
C ALA A 188 14.79 -15.55 -11.82
N SER A 189 14.60 -15.09 -13.06
CA SER A 189 15.72 -14.79 -13.97
C SER A 189 16.62 -13.64 -13.49
N ILE A 190 16.05 -12.73 -12.69
CA ILE A 190 16.77 -11.60 -12.07
C ILE A 190 17.15 -11.85 -10.60
N GLY A 191 17.11 -13.11 -10.16
CA GLY A 191 17.56 -13.53 -8.83
C GLY A 191 16.54 -13.36 -7.70
N ILE A 192 15.29 -13.02 -8.01
CA ILE A 192 14.22 -12.85 -7.01
C ILE A 192 13.35 -14.10 -7.00
N ASP A 193 13.48 -14.91 -5.95
CA ASP A 193 12.62 -16.07 -5.72
C ASP A 193 11.27 -15.62 -5.14
N ARG A 194 10.17 -16.30 -5.54
CA ARG A 194 8.83 -16.09 -4.98
C ARG A 194 8.80 -16.10 -3.46
N ASN A 195 9.59 -16.96 -2.82
CA ASN A 195 9.62 -17.11 -1.36
C ASN A 195 10.24 -15.89 -0.64
N GLN A 196 10.93 -15.00 -1.36
CA GLN A 196 11.47 -13.75 -0.80
C GLN A 196 10.40 -12.66 -0.71
N LEU A 197 9.32 -12.74 -1.49
CA LEU A 197 8.24 -11.76 -1.43
C LEU A 197 7.33 -12.05 -0.23
N SER A 198 7.14 -11.06 0.62
CA SER A 198 6.14 -11.15 1.68
C SER A 198 4.72 -11.12 1.09
N ALA A 199 3.73 -11.54 1.89
CA ALA A 199 2.32 -11.40 1.51
C ALA A 199 1.95 -9.95 1.15
N GLN A 200 2.55 -8.97 1.83
CA GLN A 200 2.33 -7.55 1.57
C GLN A 200 2.94 -7.11 0.22
N ASP A 201 4.12 -7.64 -0.14
CA ASP A 201 4.74 -7.35 -1.44
C ASP A 201 3.90 -7.93 -2.58
N ILE A 202 3.45 -9.18 -2.44
CA ILE A 202 2.57 -9.83 -3.42
C ILE A 202 1.26 -9.04 -3.55
N GLN A 203 0.61 -8.67 -2.44
CA GLN A 203 -0.60 -7.85 -2.47
C GLN A 203 -0.35 -6.54 -3.21
N ARG A 204 0.76 -5.86 -2.93
CA ARG A 204 1.09 -4.58 -3.56
C ARG A 204 1.30 -4.70 -5.07
N LEU A 205 1.98 -5.75 -5.53
CA LEU A 205 2.12 -6.05 -6.96
C LEU A 205 0.75 -6.26 -7.61
N ARG A 206 -0.14 -7.00 -6.96
CA ARG A 206 -1.50 -7.26 -7.45
C ARG A 206 -2.37 -6.00 -7.51
N GLU A 207 -2.17 -5.08 -6.59
CA GLU A 207 -2.81 -3.75 -6.61
C GLU A 207 -2.21 -2.86 -7.71
N GLY A 208 -1.07 -3.21 -8.32
CA GLY A 208 -0.32 -2.38 -9.26
C GLY A 208 0.52 -1.29 -8.61
N GLY A 209 0.74 -1.41 -7.30
CA GLY A 209 1.59 -0.51 -6.54
C GLY A 209 3.04 -1.00 -6.50
N GLU A 210 3.89 -0.17 -5.92
CA GLU A 210 5.31 -0.49 -5.77
C GLU A 210 5.59 -1.20 -4.44
N THR A 211 6.32 -2.31 -4.47
CA THR A 211 6.58 -3.18 -3.30
C THR A 211 7.17 -2.42 -2.12
N PRO A 212 6.66 -2.58 -0.88
CA PRO A 212 7.29 -1.97 0.29
C PRO A 212 8.74 -2.42 0.51
N ALA A 213 9.07 -3.68 0.24
CA ALA A 213 10.45 -4.17 0.30
C ALA A 213 11.27 -3.79 -0.93
N LEU A 214 12.60 -3.72 -0.74
CA LEU A 214 13.58 -3.61 -1.80
C LEU A 214 14.36 -4.92 -1.91
N PHE A 215 14.61 -5.36 -3.13
CA PHE A 215 15.19 -6.67 -3.45
C PHE A 215 16.54 -6.52 -4.13
N ASP A 216 17.45 -7.43 -3.84
CA ASP A 216 18.73 -7.53 -4.55
C ASP A 216 18.48 -8.15 -5.92
N VAL A 217 18.79 -7.39 -6.98
CA VAL A 217 18.55 -7.83 -8.37
C VAL A 217 19.86 -8.29 -8.97
N VAL A 218 19.89 -9.53 -9.46
CA VAL A 218 21.07 -10.16 -10.05
C VAL A 218 20.89 -10.29 -11.55
N TYR A 219 21.69 -9.55 -12.32
CA TYR A 219 21.76 -9.72 -13.76
C TYR A 219 22.90 -10.67 -14.13
N LYS A 220 22.59 -11.73 -14.87
CA LYS A 220 23.62 -12.59 -15.48
C LYS A 220 24.12 -11.92 -16.76
N VAL A 221 25.39 -11.49 -16.75
CA VAL A 221 26.08 -10.98 -17.94
C VAL A 221 27.07 -12.05 -18.40
N GLY A 222 26.70 -12.82 -19.42
CA GLY A 222 27.51 -13.95 -19.91
C GLY A 222 27.44 -15.19 -19.00
N GLN A 223 28.41 -16.10 -19.14
CA GLN A 223 28.41 -17.40 -18.43
C GLN A 223 28.77 -17.28 -16.94
N ASP A 224 29.61 -16.31 -16.54
CA ASP A 224 30.22 -16.30 -15.20
C ASP A 224 30.12 -14.97 -14.42
N THR A 225 29.55 -13.90 -14.99
CA THR A 225 29.48 -12.60 -14.28
C THR A 225 28.07 -12.31 -13.78
N GLN A 226 27.91 -12.28 -12.46
CA GLN A 226 26.71 -11.76 -11.79
C GLN A 226 26.98 -10.31 -11.40
N ILE A 227 26.12 -9.40 -11.85
CA ILE A 227 26.10 -8.02 -11.35
C ILE A 227 24.90 -7.90 -10.43
N SER A 228 25.15 -7.67 -9.14
CA SER A 228 24.11 -7.20 -8.23
C SER A 228 23.88 -5.72 -8.50
N ALA A 229 22.65 -5.35 -8.86
CA ALA A 229 22.24 -3.96 -8.80
C ALA A 229 22.01 -3.54 -7.33
N ASP A 230 21.96 -2.23 -7.11
CA ASP A 230 21.43 -1.67 -5.86
C ASP A 230 20.02 -2.22 -5.59
N LYS A 231 19.60 -2.24 -4.32
CA LYS A 231 18.28 -2.76 -3.94
C LYS A 231 17.15 -2.06 -4.70
N CYS A 232 16.38 -2.82 -5.45
CA CYS A 232 15.32 -2.32 -6.32
C CYS A 232 13.93 -2.58 -5.73
N SER A 233 13.02 -1.65 -5.94
CA SER A 233 11.59 -1.90 -5.79
C SER A 233 11.00 -2.51 -7.06
N LEU A 234 9.86 -3.18 -6.91
CA LEU A 234 9.13 -3.84 -7.99
C LEU A 234 7.75 -3.20 -8.14
N GLN A 235 7.28 -3.04 -9.38
CA GLN A 235 5.91 -2.56 -9.65
C GLN A 235 5.34 -3.24 -10.90
N MET A 236 4.10 -3.71 -10.84
CA MET A 236 3.40 -4.21 -12.01
C MET A 236 2.86 -3.07 -12.87
N TYR A 237 3.02 -3.17 -14.19
CA TYR A 237 2.42 -2.26 -15.17
C TYR A 237 1.85 -3.02 -16.36
N ARG A 238 1.05 -2.35 -17.20
CA ARG A 238 0.59 -2.89 -18.49
C ARG A 238 1.34 -2.20 -19.62
N ASP A 239 1.91 -3.00 -20.53
CA ASP A 239 2.59 -2.46 -21.71
C ASP A 239 1.60 -1.90 -22.75
N LEU A 240 2.11 -1.45 -23.90
CA LEU A 240 1.28 -0.88 -24.97
C LEU A 240 0.26 -1.88 -25.54
N ASP A 241 0.51 -3.18 -25.40
CA ASP A 241 -0.38 -4.27 -25.81
C ASP A 241 -1.30 -4.74 -24.66
N ASP A 242 -1.37 -3.94 -23.58
CA ASP A 242 -2.12 -4.19 -22.34
C ASP A 242 -1.69 -5.47 -21.57
N ARG A 243 -0.50 -6.00 -21.88
CA ARG A 243 0.03 -7.20 -21.20
C ARG A 243 0.67 -6.83 -19.88
N PRO A 244 0.47 -7.65 -18.82
CA PRO A 244 1.12 -7.43 -17.54
C PRO A 244 2.64 -7.59 -17.68
N ARG A 245 3.38 -6.65 -17.11
CA ARG A 245 4.84 -6.58 -17.07
C ARG A 245 5.31 -6.13 -15.69
N LEU A 246 6.58 -6.40 -15.41
CA LEU A 246 7.24 -6.00 -14.18
C LEU A 246 8.23 -4.88 -14.47
N ASP A 247 8.12 -3.79 -13.73
CA ASP A 247 9.13 -2.75 -13.66
C ASP A 247 10.04 -2.96 -12.45
N VAL A 248 11.34 -2.73 -12.64
CA VAL A 248 12.39 -2.90 -11.63
C VAL A 248 13.08 -1.56 -11.45
N LYS A 249 12.82 -0.91 -10.31
CA LYS A 249 13.26 0.46 -10.05
C LYS A 249 14.37 0.49 -8.99
N GLY A 250 15.60 0.70 -9.43
CA GLY A 250 16.74 0.97 -8.54
C GLY A 250 16.75 2.39 -7.98
N PRO A 251 17.57 2.67 -6.95
CA PRO A 251 17.73 4.01 -6.42
C PRO A 251 18.34 4.97 -7.44
N LEU A 252 17.99 6.26 -7.33
CA LEU A 252 18.62 7.34 -8.08
C LEU A 252 19.47 8.23 -7.15
N PRO A 253 20.58 8.80 -7.66
CA PRO A 253 21.43 9.73 -6.90
C PRO A 253 20.77 11.08 -6.61
N HIS A 254 19.68 11.42 -7.30
CA HIS A 254 18.90 12.64 -7.10
C HIS A 254 17.41 12.32 -7.21
N PRO A 255 16.53 13.11 -6.56
CA PRO A 255 15.09 12.90 -6.66
C PRO A 255 14.58 12.98 -8.10
N GLU A 256 13.91 11.93 -8.57
CA GLU A 256 13.43 11.81 -9.95
C GLU A 256 12.47 12.95 -10.34
N TYR A 257 11.71 13.52 -9.39
CA TYR A 257 10.82 14.66 -9.66
C TYR A 257 11.55 15.93 -10.12
N LYS A 258 12.88 16.00 -9.98
CA LYS A 258 13.70 17.12 -10.48
C LYS A 258 14.07 16.98 -11.97
N ASP A 259 13.79 15.82 -12.57
CA ASP A 259 14.01 15.58 -13.98
C ASP A 259 13.11 16.49 -14.84
N GLU A 260 13.60 16.89 -16.02
CA GLU A 260 12.90 17.77 -16.97
C GLU A 260 11.44 17.34 -17.23
N LYS A 261 11.19 16.02 -17.31
CA LYS A 261 9.86 15.46 -17.58
C LYS A 261 8.80 15.79 -16.52
N TYR A 262 9.19 16.16 -15.30
CA TYR A 262 8.25 16.52 -14.23
C TYR A 262 8.22 18.02 -13.90
N LYS A 263 9.19 18.81 -14.39
CA LYS A 263 9.31 20.24 -14.05
C LYS A 263 8.08 21.06 -14.38
N MET A 264 7.36 20.72 -15.45
CA MET A 264 6.11 21.40 -15.82
C MET A 264 4.89 20.95 -15.00
N HIS A 265 5.02 19.87 -14.24
CA HIS A 265 3.90 19.23 -13.56
C HIS A 265 3.97 19.34 -12.04
N ILE A 266 5.13 19.64 -11.45
CA ILE A 266 5.36 19.69 -10.01
C ILE A 266 5.69 21.12 -9.59
N SER A 267 4.87 21.68 -8.70
CA SER A 267 5.08 23.02 -8.13
C SER A 267 5.99 22.98 -6.90
N ALA A 268 6.41 24.15 -6.40
CA ALA A 268 7.17 24.23 -5.15
C ALA A 268 6.41 23.65 -3.93
N ASP A 269 5.08 23.85 -3.89
CA ASP A 269 4.23 23.25 -2.83
C ASP A 269 4.17 21.73 -2.94
N ASP A 270 4.18 21.20 -4.17
CA ASP A 270 4.23 19.77 -4.40
C ASP A 270 5.56 19.16 -3.95
N GLU A 271 6.68 19.83 -4.25
CA GLU A 271 8.01 19.39 -3.81
C GLU A 271 8.05 19.21 -2.30
N ALA A 272 7.52 20.17 -1.54
CA ALA A 272 7.43 20.05 -0.08
C ALA A 272 6.58 18.83 0.32
N ARG A 273 5.44 18.60 -0.33
CA ARG A 273 4.55 17.46 -0.02
C ARG A 273 5.18 16.11 -0.32
N ILE A 274 5.76 15.94 -1.50
CA ILE A 274 6.37 14.67 -1.92
C ILE A 274 7.66 14.37 -1.17
N ALA A 275 8.40 15.41 -0.73
CA ALA A 275 9.54 15.23 0.17
C ALA A 275 9.13 14.62 1.53
N TYR A 276 7.90 14.87 2.00
CA TYR A 276 7.31 14.20 3.16
C TYR A 276 6.68 12.83 2.83
N GLY A 277 6.90 12.29 1.63
CA GLY A 277 6.37 11.00 1.20
C GLY A 277 4.86 11.00 0.94
N ARG A 278 4.24 12.17 0.75
CA ARG A 278 2.82 12.27 0.41
C ARG A 278 2.63 12.19 -1.10
N ALA A 279 1.55 11.55 -1.55
CA ALA A 279 1.15 11.59 -2.95
C ALA A 279 0.71 13.01 -3.38
N LEU A 280 0.87 13.31 -4.66
CA LEU A 280 0.39 14.55 -5.27
C LEU A 280 -1.14 14.66 -5.14
N PRO A 281 -1.68 15.87 -4.97
CA PRO A 281 -3.13 16.08 -4.82
C PRO A 281 -3.94 15.86 -6.10
N ARG A 282 -3.27 15.75 -7.24
CA ARG A 282 -3.88 15.50 -8.54
C ARG A 282 -3.01 14.59 -9.39
N ALA A 283 -3.64 13.97 -10.38
CA ALA A 283 -2.93 13.27 -11.43
C ALA A 283 -2.10 14.24 -12.30
N ILE A 284 -0.99 13.74 -12.80
CA ILE A 284 -0.09 14.43 -13.72
C ILE A 284 0.05 13.62 -15.02
N MET A 285 0.23 14.32 -16.14
CA MET A 285 0.51 13.66 -17.42
C MET A 285 1.97 13.24 -17.42
N VAL A 286 2.24 11.96 -17.68
CA VAL A 286 3.61 11.43 -17.67
C VAL A 286 3.78 10.37 -18.77
N ASP A 287 5.02 10.17 -19.19
CA ASP A 287 5.37 8.96 -19.93
C ASP A 287 5.37 7.76 -18.98
N ASN A 288 4.41 6.86 -19.17
CA ASN A 288 4.30 5.62 -18.44
C ASN A 288 4.59 4.45 -19.38
N HIS A 289 5.85 4.04 -19.45
CA HIS A 289 6.32 2.93 -20.29
C HIS A 289 6.01 3.11 -21.79
N GLY A 290 6.25 4.30 -22.34
CA GLY A 290 6.04 4.61 -23.75
C GLY A 290 4.63 5.08 -24.09
N LYS A 291 3.75 5.23 -23.09
CA LYS A 291 2.40 5.78 -23.23
C LYS A 291 2.27 7.07 -22.44
N GLN A 292 1.85 8.15 -23.09
CA GLN A 292 1.44 9.37 -22.40
C GLN A 292 0.06 9.14 -21.77
N GLU A 293 -0.02 9.11 -20.45
CA GLU A 293 -1.29 8.98 -19.73
C GLU A 293 -1.30 9.71 -18.39
N TRP A 294 -2.50 10.04 -17.92
CA TRP A 294 -2.70 10.64 -16.60
C TRP A 294 -2.44 9.61 -15.51
N CYS A 295 -1.50 9.92 -14.62
CA CYS A 295 -1.12 9.08 -13.50
C CYS A 295 -1.29 9.81 -12.19
N TYR A 296 -1.84 9.13 -11.18
CA TYR A 296 -1.57 9.49 -9.80
C TYR A 296 -0.07 9.31 -9.56
N ALA A 297 0.52 10.24 -8.82
CA ALA A 297 1.95 10.23 -8.59
C ALA A 297 2.29 10.49 -7.12
N GLY A 298 3.37 9.87 -6.67
CA GLY A 298 3.96 10.06 -5.35
C GLY A 298 5.45 9.83 -5.43
N PHE A 299 6.13 9.90 -4.30
CA PHE A 299 7.58 9.82 -4.26
C PHE A 299 8.05 8.84 -3.20
N ARG A 300 9.00 8.01 -3.60
CA ARG A 300 9.64 7.04 -2.73
C ARG A 300 11.00 7.57 -2.31
N THR A 301 11.15 7.89 -1.03
CA THR A 301 12.31 8.63 -0.51
C THR A 301 13.56 7.77 -0.33
N ASP A 302 13.42 6.45 -0.19
CA ASP A 302 14.52 5.49 -0.07
C ASP A 302 15.22 5.23 -1.42
N THR A 303 14.48 5.26 -2.54
CA THR A 303 15.02 5.07 -3.90
C THR A 303 15.10 6.36 -4.70
N ASN A 304 14.64 7.50 -4.18
CA ASN A 304 14.54 8.75 -4.91
C ASN A 304 13.71 8.64 -6.21
N ARG A 305 12.76 7.71 -6.30
CA ARG A 305 11.94 7.46 -7.49
C ARG A 305 10.54 8.04 -7.37
N MET A 306 9.97 8.43 -8.50
CA MET A 306 8.54 8.67 -8.59
C MET A 306 7.78 7.34 -8.72
N ILE A 307 6.66 7.26 -8.00
CA ILE A 307 5.70 6.17 -8.11
C ILE A 307 4.55 6.69 -8.94
N THR A 308 4.23 6.01 -10.03
CA THR A 308 3.15 6.40 -10.95
C THR A 308 2.14 5.27 -11.06
N VAL A 309 0.85 5.62 -11.03
CA VAL A 309 -0.26 4.68 -11.18
C VAL A 309 -1.28 5.30 -12.12
N PRO A 310 -1.58 4.70 -13.29
CA PRO A 310 -2.55 5.24 -14.23
C PRO A 310 -3.92 5.46 -13.61
N VAL A 311 -4.53 6.62 -13.86
CA VAL A 311 -5.85 6.98 -13.32
C VAL A 311 -6.92 5.98 -13.77
N ARG A 312 -6.85 5.54 -15.04
CA ARG A 312 -7.74 4.53 -15.63
C ARG A 312 -7.68 3.17 -14.93
N ALA A 313 -6.56 2.85 -14.29
CA ALA A 313 -6.34 1.56 -13.67
C ALA A 313 -6.87 1.53 -12.22
N VAL A 314 -7.20 2.69 -11.63
CA VAL A 314 -7.73 2.78 -10.27
C VAL A 314 -9.25 2.72 -10.31
N ALA A 315 -9.84 1.68 -9.71
CA ALA A 315 -11.28 1.61 -9.47
C ALA A 315 -11.75 2.80 -8.63
N LYS A 316 -12.89 3.41 -9.03
CA LYS A 316 -13.44 4.56 -8.32
C LYS A 316 -14.48 4.06 -7.33
N PRO A 317 -14.29 4.29 -6.02
CA PRO A 317 -15.20 3.76 -5.03
C PRO A 317 -16.58 4.42 -5.15
N GLU A 318 -17.64 3.63 -5.00
CA GLU A 318 -19.01 4.15 -4.87
C GLU A 318 -19.30 4.70 -3.47
N PHE A 319 -18.55 4.25 -2.47
CA PHE A 319 -18.68 4.66 -1.08
C PHE A 319 -17.31 4.85 -0.42
N ILE A 320 -17.18 5.87 0.41
CA ILE A 320 -16.01 6.12 1.25
C ILE A 320 -16.51 6.49 2.65
N TYR A 321 -16.04 5.77 3.69
CA TYR A 321 -16.42 6.01 5.10
C TYR A 321 -17.94 6.18 5.33
N GLY A 322 -18.74 5.32 4.68
CA GLY A 322 -20.20 5.31 4.80
C GLY A 322 -20.94 6.33 3.93
N ASN A 323 -20.22 7.24 3.26
CA ASN A 323 -20.81 8.23 2.36
C ASN A 323 -20.85 7.72 0.92
N ARG A 324 -22.01 7.85 0.27
CA ARG A 324 -22.16 7.59 -1.16
C ARG A 324 -21.51 8.71 -1.95
N ILE A 325 -20.69 8.34 -2.93
CA ILE A 325 -20.02 9.30 -3.81
C ILE A 325 -21.02 9.76 -4.88
N SER A 326 -21.20 11.08 -4.99
CA SER A 326 -22.10 11.68 -5.99
C SER A 326 -21.52 11.59 -7.40
N GLN A 327 -22.35 11.77 -8.43
CA GLN A 327 -21.88 11.73 -9.83
C GLN A 327 -20.82 12.80 -10.11
N THR A 328 -20.97 14.00 -9.55
CA THR A 328 -19.96 15.07 -9.67
C THR A 328 -18.63 14.65 -9.06
N GLN A 329 -18.67 14.02 -7.87
CA GLN A 329 -17.46 13.51 -7.23
C GLN A 329 -16.85 12.34 -8.00
N GLN A 330 -17.67 11.44 -8.58
CA GLN A 330 -17.18 10.38 -9.47
C GLN A 330 -16.44 10.96 -10.68
N ASN A 331 -16.95 12.05 -11.27
CA ASN A 331 -16.29 12.73 -12.38
C ASN A 331 -14.93 13.33 -11.96
N GLU A 332 -14.85 13.97 -10.78
CA GLU A 332 -13.56 14.48 -10.26
C GLU A 332 -12.56 13.34 -10.01
N LEU A 333 -13.01 12.21 -9.46
CA LEU A 333 -12.19 11.02 -9.28
C LEU A 333 -11.71 10.44 -10.63
N ALA A 334 -12.56 10.45 -11.65
CA ALA A 334 -12.22 10.03 -13.02
C ALA A 334 -11.18 10.94 -13.67
N LEU A 335 -11.15 12.22 -13.31
CA LEU A 335 -10.11 13.19 -13.70
C LEU A 335 -8.84 13.09 -12.85
N GLY A 336 -8.75 12.14 -11.93
CA GLY A 336 -7.57 11.95 -11.09
C GLY A 336 -7.42 12.97 -9.96
N ARG A 337 -8.51 13.62 -9.55
CA ARG A 337 -8.54 14.62 -8.47
C ARG A 337 -9.06 14.03 -7.17
N GLY A 338 -8.81 14.73 -6.07
CA GLY A 338 -9.39 14.41 -4.77
C GLY A 338 -10.82 14.95 -4.63
N ILE A 339 -11.60 14.35 -3.73
CA ILE A 339 -12.98 14.76 -3.45
C ILE A 339 -13.16 15.11 -1.98
N ARG A 340 -13.94 16.16 -1.70
CA ARG A 340 -14.31 16.53 -0.34
C ARG A 340 -15.53 15.71 0.09
N LEU A 341 -15.43 15.06 1.25
CA LEU A 341 -16.54 14.38 1.90
C LEU A 341 -16.71 14.88 3.33
N GLU A 342 -17.95 15.15 3.71
CA GLU A 342 -18.33 15.65 5.02
C GLU A 342 -19.05 14.56 5.83
N HIS A 343 -19.07 14.69 7.16
CA HIS A 343 -19.76 13.75 8.05
C HIS A 343 -19.38 12.28 7.85
N CYS A 344 -18.12 12.02 7.48
CA CYS A 344 -17.59 10.67 7.33
C CYS A 344 -17.59 9.96 8.68
N LYS A 345 -18.16 8.75 8.72
CA LYS A 345 -18.30 7.97 9.96
C LYS A 345 -17.11 7.04 10.14
N LEU A 346 -16.51 7.09 11.32
CA LEU A 346 -15.54 6.09 11.74
C LEU A 346 -16.30 4.81 12.12
N ARG A 347 -15.80 3.66 11.67
CA ARG A 347 -16.49 2.35 11.78
C ARG A 347 -16.98 2.01 13.19
N ASP A 348 -16.23 2.43 14.22
CA ASP A 348 -16.44 2.02 15.60
C ASP A 348 -16.53 3.20 16.59
N LYS A 349 -16.81 4.43 16.12
CA LYS A 349 -16.79 5.62 17.01
C LYS A 349 -17.95 6.59 16.75
N ASP A 350 -18.47 7.16 17.84
CA ASP A 350 -19.37 8.33 17.88
C ASP A 350 -18.61 9.64 17.56
N ASN A 351 -17.82 9.60 16.49
CA ASN A 351 -17.08 10.74 16.00
C ASN A 351 -17.14 10.73 14.48
N GLU A 352 -17.42 11.91 13.92
CA GLU A 352 -17.50 12.14 12.49
C GLU A 352 -16.33 13.02 12.07
N PHE A 353 -15.96 12.93 10.81
CA PHE A 353 -14.92 13.79 10.27
C PHE A 353 -15.17 14.20 8.84
N SER A 354 -14.46 15.24 8.47
CA SER A 354 -14.55 15.94 7.20
C SER A 354 -13.14 15.95 6.60
N SER A 355 -12.97 15.48 5.38
CA SER A 355 -11.66 15.49 4.74
C SER A 355 -11.76 15.55 3.22
N VAL A 356 -10.64 15.93 2.58
CA VAL A 356 -10.41 15.68 1.16
C VAL A 356 -9.79 14.31 1.02
N PHE A 357 -10.43 13.43 0.27
CA PHE A 357 -9.95 12.10 -0.05
C PHE A 357 -9.20 12.14 -1.38
N GLN A 358 -7.96 11.67 -1.38
CA GLN A 358 -7.13 11.58 -2.58
C GLN A 358 -6.52 10.18 -2.67
N PHE A 359 -6.25 9.73 -3.90
CA PHE A 359 -5.57 8.46 -4.09
C PHE A 359 -4.09 8.57 -3.68
N ASP A 360 -3.66 7.71 -2.77
CA ASP A 360 -2.28 7.60 -2.33
C ASP A 360 -1.64 6.38 -2.98
N VAL A 361 -0.65 6.62 -3.86
CA VAL A 361 0.03 5.57 -4.62
C VAL A 361 0.90 4.65 -3.76
N THR A 362 1.28 5.06 -2.55
CA THR A 362 2.04 4.19 -1.63
C THR A 362 1.12 3.24 -0.89
N ARG A 363 -0.12 3.67 -0.61
CA ARG A 363 -1.14 2.88 0.07
C ARG A 363 -2.07 2.15 -0.90
N MET A 364 -2.10 2.56 -2.16
CA MET A 364 -3.00 2.10 -3.22
C MET A 364 -4.47 2.26 -2.84
N ASP A 365 -4.80 3.37 -2.17
CA ASP A 365 -6.13 3.61 -1.63
C ASP A 365 -6.46 5.11 -1.59
N PHE A 366 -7.76 5.44 -1.50
CA PHE A 366 -8.23 6.80 -1.26
C PHE A 366 -8.13 7.11 0.23
N VAL A 367 -7.20 8.00 0.60
CA VAL A 367 -6.91 8.34 1.99
C VAL A 367 -7.36 9.76 2.32
N PRO A 368 -7.82 10.00 3.57
CA PRO A 368 -8.15 11.34 4.01
C PRO A 368 -6.89 12.19 4.17
N ILE A 369 -6.96 13.42 3.69
CA ILE A 369 -5.90 14.43 3.82
C ILE A 369 -6.37 15.52 4.79
N ASN A 370 -5.53 15.78 5.80
CA ASN A 370 -5.76 16.78 6.84
C ASN A 370 -7.22 16.72 7.36
N PRO A 371 -7.65 15.56 7.90
CA PRO A 371 -9.02 15.41 8.37
C PRO A 371 -9.35 16.39 9.49
N SER A 372 -10.58 16.89 9.51
CA SER A 372 -11.16 17.67 10.60
C SER A 372 -12.25 16.86 11.28
N TYR A 373 -12.11 16.59 12.57
CA TYR A 373 -13.00 15.76 13.37
C TYR A 373 -13.96 16.62 14.20
N ALA A 374 -15.16 16.09 14.45
CA ALA A 374 -16.14 16.75 15.31
C ALA A 374 -15.70 16.79 16.80
N LYS A 375 -14.96 15.76 17.24
CA LYS A 375 -14.39 15.63 18.59
C LYS A 375 -12.90 15.25 18.49
N PRO A 376 -12.07 15.56 19.51
CA PRO A 376 -10.66 15.15 19.57
C PRO A 376 -10.47 13.68 19.17
N TYR A 377 -9.69 13.43 18.12
CA TYR A 377 -9.47 12.09 17.59
C TYR A 377 -8.08 11.55 17.94
N ILE A 378 -8.07 10.39 18.59
CA ILE A 378 -6.87 9.60 18.84
C ILE A 378 -7.03 8.27 18.06
N PRO A 379 -6.09 7.94 17.14
CA PRO A 379 -6.11 6.67 16.43
C PRO A 379 -6.09 5.48 17.40
N PRO A 380 -6.93 4.44 17.23
CA PRO A 380 -7.02 3.31 18.15
C PRO A 380 -5.66 2.66 18.49
N ARG A 381 -4.86 2.36 17.47
CA ARG A 381 -3.52 1.79 17.63
C ARG A 381 -2.56 2.65 18.46
N ILE A 382 -2.77 3.98 18.47
CA ILE A 382 -2.00 4.89 19.32
C ILE A 382 -2.61 4.92 20.72
N ALA A 383 -3.94 5.01 20.83
CA ALA A 383 -4.65 5.01 22.11
C ALA A 383 -4.31 3.77 22.96
N GLU A 384 -4.16 2.60 22.35
CA GLU A 384 -3.76 1.35 23.00
C GLU A 384 -2.35 1.39 23.64
N GLN A 385 -1.48 2.32 23.20
CA GLN A 385 -0.13 2.50 23.71
C GLN A 385 -0.03 3.63 24.76
N LEU A 386 -1.13 4.34 25.01
CA LEU A 386 -1.18 5.50 25.90
C LEU A 386 -1.83 5.15 27.23
N THR A 387 -1.41 5.84 28.30
CA THR A 387 -2.12 5.78 29.58
C THR A 387 -3.42 6.59 29.52
N GLU A 388 -4.37 6.28 30.41
CA GLU A 388 -5.62 7.05 30.52
C GLU A 388 -5.36 8.55 30.77
N GLN A 389 -4.35 8.86 31.59
CA GLN A 389 -3.94 10.24 31.86
C GLN A 389 -3.45 10.96 30.59
N GLN A 390 -2.66 10.28 29.75
CA GLN A 390 -2.20 10.83 28.48
C GLN A 390 -3.36 11.03 27.49
N ILE A 391 -4.32 10.10 27.46
CA ILE A 391 -5.53 10.22 26.63
C ILE A 391 -6.36 11.43 27.07
N GLU A 392 -6.58 11.62 28.36
CA GLU A 392 -7.33 12.77 28.89
C GLU A 392 -6.58 14.10 28.68
N ALA A 393 -5.24 14.11 28.81
CA ALA A 393 -4.43 15.28 28.47
C ALA A 393 -4.60 15.67 26.99
N LEU A 394 -4.50 14.70 26.07
CA LEU A 394 -4.73 14.94 24.64
C LEU A 394 -6.15 15.46 24.36
N LYS A 395 -7.18 14.93 25.03
CA LYS A 395 -8.57 15.43 24.90
C LYS A 395 -8.73 16.87 25.40
N ARG A 396 -7.89 17.31 26.34
CA ARG A 396 -7.80 18.72 26.78
C ARG A 396 -6.89 19.58 25.88
N TYR A 397 -6.41 19.02 24.77
CA TYR A 397 -5.47 19.66 23.84
C TYR A 397 -4.13 20.02 24.49
N GLU A 398 -3.70 19.23 25.47
CA GLU A 398 -2.36 19.28 26.02
C GLU A 398 -1.44 18.40 25.16
N GLU A 399 -0.17 18.80 25.03
CA GLU A 399 0.85 17.96 24.40
C GLU A 399 1.36 16.91 25.39
N ILE A 400 1.66 15.72 24.88
CA ILE A 400 2.28 14.64 25.64
C ILE A 400 3.62 14.24 25.04
N ASP A 401 4.52 13.75 25.91
CA ASP A 401 5.68 12.98 25.47
C ASP A 401 5.20 11.62 24.94
N ALA A 402 5.52 11.36 23.68
CA ALA A 402 5.09 10.18 22.93
C ALA A 402 6.29 9.32 22.49
N ARG A 403 7.46 9.45 23.12
CA ARG A 403 8.67 8.65 22.77
C ARG A 403 8.47 7.14 22.92
N ASN A 404 7.59 6.73 23.84
CA ASN A 404 7.17 5.35 24.05
C ASN A 404 6.13 4.85 23.02
N VAL A 405 5.52 5.75 22.25
CA VAL A 405 4.49 5.40 21.25
C VAL A 405 5.13 5.15 19.90
N LYS A 406 4.75 4.03 19.27
CA LYS A 406 5.15 3.67 17.91
C LYS A 406 4.09 4.07 16.89
N SER A 407 4.54 4.72 15.83
CA SER A 407 3.74 5.03 14.65
C SER A 407 3.37 3.75 13.86
N SER A 408 2.52 3.90 12.84
CA SER A 408 2.20 2.81 11.91
C SER A 408 3.42 2.23 11.18
N THR A 409 4.51 3.01 11.05
CA THR A 409 5.77 2.58 10.44
C THR A 409 6.79 2.08 11.46
N GLY A 410 6.39 1.84 12.71
CA GLY A 410 7.27 1.36 13.80
C GLY A 410 8.25 2.39 14.35
N ARG A 411 8.17 3.66 13.92
CA ARG A 411 9.04 4.74 14.42
C ARG A 411 8.48 5.30 15.73
N SER A 412 9.33 5.58 16.70
CA SER A 412 8.91 6.32 17.90
C SER A 412 8.46 7.73 17.53
N LEU A 413 7.36 8.17 18.13
CA LEU A 413 6.93 9.56 18.07
C LEU A 413 7.82 10.41 19.01
N SER A 414 7.72 11.73 18.93
CA SER A 414 8.43 12.62 19.87
C SER A 414 7.43 13.32 20.77
N ILE A 415 6.75 14.34 20.25
CA ILE A 415 5.62 14.98 20.93
C ILE A 415 4.36 14.68 20.12
N MET A 416 3.27 14.44 20.83
CA MET A 416 1.94 14.28 20.25
C MET A 416 0.99 15.30 20.88
N GLY A 417 0.17 15.92 20.04
CA GLY A 417 -0.92 16.79 20.46
C GLY A 417 -2.14 16.64 19.57
N ILE A 418 -3.23 17.28 19.96
CA ILE A 418 -4.44 17.41 19.13
C ILE A 418 -4.58 18.88 18.72
N ASP A 419 -4.73 19.13 17.44
CA ASP A 419 -4.96 20.48 16.92
C ASP A 419 -6.37 20.93 17.29
N ARG A 420 -6.50 22.07 17.99
CA ARG A 420 -7.80 22.62 18.42
C ARG A 420 -8.73 22.99 17.28
N SER A 421 -8.18 23.31 16.11
CA SER A 421 -8.96 23.74 14.95
C SER A 421 -9.55 22.59 14.15
N THR A 422 -8.88 21.43 14.16
CA THR A 422 -9.26 20.26 13.35
C THR A 422 -9.54 19.02 14.17
N ASN A 423 -9.30 19.05 15.48
CA ASN A 423 -9.39 17.87 16.36
C ASN A 423 -8.53 16.68 15.89
N ALA A 424 -7.58 16.90 14.99
CA ALA A 424 -6.72 15.88 14.43
C ALA A 424 -5.42 15.73 15.23
N PRO A 425 -4.85 14.52 15.29
CA PRO A 425 -3.55 14.31 15.90
C PRO A 425 -2.46 14.94 15.04
N TYR A 426 -1.54 15.66 15.66
CA TYR A 426 -0.27 16.07 15.04
C TYR A 426 0.91 15.50 15.82
N TYR A 427 2.03 15.37 15.12
CA TYR A 427 3.27 14.85 15.67
C TYR A 427 4.37 15.86 15.36
N SER A 428 4.92 16.50 16.38
CA SER A 428 6.08 17.37 16.22
C SER A 428 7.33 16.57 16.56
N ARG A 429 8.42 16.85 15.84
CA ARG A 429 9.75 16.47 16.31
C ARG A 429 10.12 17.48 17.39
N ILE A 430 10.64 17.01 18.50
CA ILE A 430 11.26 17.88 19.50
C ILE A 430 12.32 18.71 18.78
N ASN A 431 12.17 20.03 18.77
CA ASN A 431 13.26 20.93 18.43
C ASN A 431 14.31 20.76 19.53
N ARG A 432 15.33 19.94 19.27
CA ARG A 432 16.46 19.66 20.20
C ARG A 432 17.10 20.93 20.76
N SER A 433 16.99 22.04 20.04
CA SER A 433 17.42 23.38 20.48
C SER A 433 16.62 23.96 21.65
N GLN A 434 15.32 23.66 21.77
CA GLN A 434 14.50 24.14 22.88
C GLN A 434 14.75 23.36 24.17
N GLU A 435 15.03 22.06 24.09
CA GLU A 435 15.46 21.26 25.24
C GLU A 435 16.85 21.69 25.72
N GLN A 436 17.82 21.88 24.83
CA GLN A 436 19.15 22.38 25.20
C GLN A 436 19.09 23.76 25.86
N ASN A 437 18.21 24.65 25.39
CA ASN A 437 18.01 25.96 26.01
C ASN A 437 17.37 25.84 27.40
N LYS A 438 16.36 24.98 27.59
CA LYS A 438 15.75 24.74 28.91
C LYS A 438 16.72 24.09 29.89
N GLU A 439 17.54 23.14 29.44
CA GLU A 439 18.57 22.49 30.25
C GLU A 439 19.68 23.47 30.64
N GLN A 440 20.11 24.35 29.71
CA GLN A 440 21.08 25.42 30.02
C GLN A 440 20.50 26.48 30.97
N GLU A 441 19.23 26.85 30.83
CA GLU A 441 18.57 27.78 31.76
C GLU A 441 18.42 27.18 33.16
N GLN A 442 18.08 25.89 33.27
CA GLN A 442 18.01 25.19 34.56
C GLN A 442 19.39 25.00 35.20
N ALA A 443 20.43 24.68 34.41
CA ALA A 443 21.80 24.60 34.90
C ALA A 443 22.30 25.96 35.42
N LYS A 444 22.05 27.05 34.68
CA LYS A 444 22.38 28.42 35.12
C LYS A 444 21.63 28.84 36.38
N ALA A 445 20.35 28.45 36.51
CA ALA A 445 19.57 28.73 37.71
C ALA A 445 20.11 27.97 38.93
N GLN A 446 20.56 26.72 38.76
CA GLN A 446 21.18 25.94 39.84
C GLN A 446 22.56 26.50 40.24
N GLU A 447 23.39 26.92 39.27
CA GLU A 447 24.68 27.58 39.53
C GLU A 447 24.51 28.89 40.31
N GLN A 448 23.57 29.76 39.90
CA GLN A 448 23.30 31.01 40.63
C GLN A 448 22.74 30.77 42.03
N THR A 449 21.99 29.69 42.24
CA THR A 449 21.48 29.33 43.56
C THR A 449 22.60 28.81 44.46
N ALA A 450 23.54 28.02 43.90
CA ALA A 450 24.72 27.54 44.60
C ALA A 450 25.68 28.68 44.96
N GLU A 451 25.97 29.61 44.03
CA GLU A 451 26.80 30.79 44.28
C GLU A 451 26.20 31.70 45.36
N ARG A 452 24.88 31.91 45.37
CA ARG A 452 24.21 32.66 46.43
C ARG A 452 24.31 31.98 47.80
N GLN A 453 24.20 30.64 47.85
CA GLN A 453 24.37 29.90 49.10
C GLN A 453 25.82 29.94 49.61
N GLN A 454 26.80 29.92 48.69
CA GLN A 454 28.22 30.01 49.02
C GLN A 454 28.60 31.40 49.53
N ALA A 455 28.09 32.47 48.89
CA ALA A 455 28.28 33.84 49.35
C ALA A 455 27.69 34.07 50.76
N VAL A 456 26.50 33.53 51.04
CA VAL A 456 25.86 33.61 52.36
C VAL A 456 26.63 32.81 53.42
N PHE A 457 27.26 31.71 53.04
CA PHE A 457 28.12 30.91 53.92
C PHE A 457 29.43 31.67 54.24
N GLU A 458 30.07 32.27 53.24
CA GLU A 458 31.29 33.06 53.40
C GLU A 458 31.08 34.31 54.27
N GLU A 459 29.95 35.01 54.11
CA GLU A 459 29.57 36.16 54.94
C GLU A 459 29.40 35.78 56.42
N LYS A 460 28.75 34.62 56.69
CA LYS A 460 28.59 34.10 58.05
C LYS A 460 29.93 33.73 58.68
N THR A 461 30.84 33.10 57.93
CA THR A 461 32.19 32.77 58.44
C THR A 461 33.04 34.00 58.71
N ARG A 462 32.90 35.09 57.93
CA ARG A 462 33.57 36.37 58.22
C ARG A 462 33.03 37.06 59.47
N SER A 463 31.72 36.98 59.73
CA SER A 463 31.14 37.56 60.95
C SER A 463 31.52 36.83 62.25
N GLN A 464 31.85 35.53 62.17
CA GLN A 464 32.27 34.74 63.35
C GLN A 464 33.77 34.80 63.64
N GLY A 465 34.59 35.30 62.70
CA GLY A 465 36.04 35.47 62.87
C GLY A 465 36.45 36.77 63.58
N MET A 466 35.52 37.68 63.88
CA MET A 466 35.76 38.91 64.65
C MET A 466 35.15 38.82 66.05
N SER A 467 35.62 37.86 66.84
CA SER A 467 35.45 37.90 68.29
C SER A 467 36.59 37.13 68.95
N VAL A 468 37.77 37.76 69.01
CA VAL A 468 38.83 37.50 70.00
C VAL A 468 39.31 38.84 70.52
#